data_AF-A0A6J3LSX9-F1
#
_entry.id   AF-A0A6J3LSX9-F1
#
_cell.length_a   1.000
_cell.length_b   1.000
_cell.length_c   1.000
_cell.angle_alpha   90.00
_cell.angle_beta   90.00
_cell.angle_gamma   90.00
#
_symmetry.space_group_name_H-M   'P 1'
#
loop_
_entity.id
_entity.type
_entity.pdbx_description
1 polymer ?
#
loop_
_entity_poly.entity_id
_entity_poly.type
_entity_poly.pdbx_seq_one_letter_code
_entity_poly.pdbx_strand_id
1 'polypeptide(L)'
;MDSASLVLAQQRPAGVPNSYRALADHAGVPCSTLHHRARGRQSLRAKAERQQYLTPPEEQAVVEFLLHMSKLGQPVRMKHVPSIAFSTTQKRCATNRPSKPPGKNWAKALENRHPELRAKRVGALDWNRHEKNIYGKIVH
;
A
#
# COMPACT_ATOMS: atom_id res chain seq x y z
N MET A 1 12.53 -5.73 -4.65
CA MET A 1 13.28 -6.99 -4.40
C MET A 1 13.72 -7.03 -2.95
N ASP A 2 13.82 -8.22 -2.34
CA ASP A 2 14.35 -8.37 -0.98
C ASP A 2 15.87 -8.55 -0.98
N SER A 3 16.53 -8.23 0.14
CA SER A 3 18.00 -8.20 0.25
C SER A 3 18.67 -9.50 -0.18
N ALA A 4 18.09 -10.65 0.14
CA ALA A 4 18.61 -11.95 -0.27
C ALA A 4 18.60 -12.17 -1.79
N SER A 5 17.57 -11.66 -2.50
CA SER A 5 17.51 -11.73 -3.96
C SER A 5 18.49 -10.75 -4.61
N LEU A 6 18.69 -9.58 -4.01
CA LEU A 6 19.69 -8.61 -4.47
C LEU A 6 21.10 -9.18 -4.38
N VAL A 7 21.44 -9.83 -3.26
CA VAL A 7 22.74 -10.47 -3.03
C VAL A 7 23.01 -11.59 -4.04
N LEU A 8 21.98 -12.33 -4.47
CA LEU A 8 22.10 -13.33 -5.52
C LEU A 8 22.24 -12.73 -6.93
N ALA A 9 21.62 -11.57 -7.17
CA ALA A 9 21.66 -10.89 -8.46
C ALA A 9 22.93 -10.05 -8.67
N GLN A 10 23.55 -9.59 -7.58
CA GLN A 10 24.81 -8.83 -7.62
C GLN A 10 26.00 -9.75 -7.94
N GLN A 11 27.01 -9.19 -8.60
CA GLN A 11 28.29 -9.87 -8.77
C GLN A 11 28.93 -10.15 -7.41
N ARG A 12 29.55 -11.33 -7.28
CA ARG A 12 30.19 -11.70 -6.03
C ARG A 12 31.42 -10.83 -5.75
N PRO A 13 31.68 -10.48 -4.48
CA PRO A 13 32.88 -9.75 -4.12
C PRO A 13 34.14 -10.59 -4.40
N ALA A 14 35.19 -9.93 -4.88
CA ALA A 14 36.48 -10.57 -5.10
C ALA A 14 37.03 -11.14 -3.77
N GLY A 15 37.45 -12.41 -3.78
CA GLY A 15 37.99 -13.10 -2.59
C GLY A 15 36.96 -13.86 -1.75
N VAL A 16 35.65 -13.77 -2.05
CA VAL A 16 34.63 -14.57 -1.36
C VAL A 16 34.51 -15.97 -2.01
N PRO A 17 34.66 -17.07 -1.25
CA PRO A 17 34.53 -18.43 -1.77
C PRO A 17 33.23 -18.70 -2.52
N ASN A 18 33.25 -19.67 -3.44
CA ASN A 18 32.07 -20.00 -4.25
C ASN A 18 30.98 -20.77 -3.47
N SER A 19 30.53 -20.27 -2.31
CA SER A 19 29.57 -20.96 -1.44
C SER A 19 28.45 -20.04 -0.94
N TYR A 20 27.27 -20.61 -0.67
CA TYR A 20 26.15 -19.86 -0.10
C TYR A 20 26.43 -19.38 1.33
N ARG A 21 27.23 -20.13 2.12
CA ARG A 21 27.64 -19.72 3.47
C ARG A 21 28.52 -18.48 3.44
N ALA A 22 29.60 -18.50 2.65
CA ALA A 22 30.49 -17.34 2.56
C ALA A 22 29.78 -16.08 2.03
N LEU A 23 28.86 -16.26 1.07
CA LEU A 23 28.05 -15.15 0.55
C LEU A 23 27.04 -14.64 1.59
N ALA A 24 26.43 -15.54 2.36
CA ALA A 24 25.52 -15.21 3.45
C ALA A 24 26.23 -14.41 4.56
N ASP A 25 27.42 -14.85 4.96
CA ASP A 25 28.23 -14.20 5.98
C ASP A 25 28.69 -12.81 5.53
N HIS A 26 29.14 -12.67 4.28
CA HIS A 26 29.51 -11.38 3.70
C HIS A 26 28.32 -10.41 3.62
N ALA A 27 27.14 -10.90 3.25
CA ALA A 27 25.96 -10.05 3.04
C ALA A 27 25.11 -9.82 4.31
N GLY A 28 25.44 -10.49 5.43
CA GLY A 28 24.64 -10.46 6.65
C GLY A 28 23.23 -11.05 6.49
N VAL A 29 23.05 -11.98 5.54
CA VAL A 29 21.75 -12.64 5.27
C VAL A 29 21.84 -14.09 5.70
N PRO A 30 20.86 -14.67 6.43
CA PRO A 30 20.90 -16.07 6.79
C PRO A 30 21.07 -17.00 5.58
N CYS A 31 22.01 -17.94 5.66
CA CYS A 31 22.33 -18.88 4.57
C CYS A 31 21.10 -19.68 4.08
N SER A 32 20.18 -20.05 4.99
CA SER A 32 18.93 -20.73 4.65
C SER A 32 17.99 -19.87 3.81
N THR A 33 17.90 -18.57 4.11
CA THR A 33 17.12 -17.60 3.32
C THR A 33 17.69 -17.48 1.92
N LEU A 34 19.01 -17.36 1.80
CA LEU A 34 19.71 -17.25 0.52
C LEU A 34 19.54 -18.54 -0.31
N HIS A 35 19.68 -19.72 0.32
CA HIS A 35 19.43 -21.01 -0.34
C HIS A 35 17.98 -21.15 -0.83
N HIS A 36 16.99 -20.74 -0.03
CA HIS A 36 15.59 -20.72 -0.47
C HIS A 36 15.36 -19.80 -1.68
N ARG A 37 15.99 -18.63 -1.71
CA ARG A 37 15.88 -17.69 -2.85
C ARG A 37 16.52 -18.26 -4.11
N ALA A 38 17.69 -18.88 -3.99
CA ALA A 38 18.36 -19.53 -5.12
C ALA A 38 17.52 -20.66 -5.72
N ARG A 39 16.70 -21.34 -4.91
CA ARG A 39 15.73 -22.36 -5.35
C ARG A 39 14.39 -21.78 -5.82
N GLY A 40 14.30 -20.47 -6.00
CA GLY A 40 13.12 -19.79 -6.56
C GLY A 40 12.01 -19.48 -5.57
N ARG A 41 12.19 -19.70 -4.27
CA ARG A 41 11.16 -19.36 -3.27
C ARG A 41 11.03 -17.84 -3.16
N GLN A 42 9.87 -17.29 -3.50
CA GLN A 42 9.60 -15.86 -3.36
C GLN A 42 9.64 -15.37 -1.91
N SER A 43 9.94 -14.09 -1.71
CA SER A 43 9.86 -13.46 -0.40
C SER A 43 8.42 -13.37 0.09
N LEU A 44 8.25 -13.32 1.42
CA LEU A 44 6.94 -13.15 2.03
C LEU A 44 6.26 -11.86 1.52
N ARG A 45 7.04 -10.79 1.38
CA ARG A 45 6.57 -9.52 0.83
C ARG A 45 6.13 -9.66 -0.63
N ALA A 46 6.96 -10.25 -1.50
CA ALA A 46 6.61 -10.45 -2.91
C ALA A 46 5.38 -11.36 -3.06
N LYS A 47 5.28 -12.40 -2.22
CA LYS A 47 4.09 -13.25 -2.15
C LYS A 47 2.86 -12.45 -1.72
N ALA A 48 2.98 -11.61 -0.70
CA ALA A 48 1.89 -10.78 -0.22
C ALA A 48 1.42 -9.78 -1.29
N GLU A 49 2.35 -9.10 -1.96
CA GLU A 49 2.08 -8.19 -3.10
C GLU A 49 1.33 -8.92 -4.21
N ARG A 50 1.75 -10.14 -4.59
CA ARG A 50 1.06 -10.96 -5.59
C ARG A 50 -0.36 -11.37 -5.17
N GLN A 51 -0.61 -11.53 -3.87
CA GLN A 51 -1.92 -11.90 -3.33
C GLN A 51 -2.84 -10.69 -3.09
N GLN A 52 -2.39 -9.47 -3.42
CA GLN A 52 -3.24 -8.29 -3.31
C GLN A 52 -4.37 -8.32 -4.32
N TYR A 53 -5.46 -7.65 -3.96
CA TYR A 53 -6.64 -7.53 -4.82
C TYR A 53 -6.36 -6.70 -6.08
N LEU A 54 -5.64 -5.58 -5.90
CA LEU A 54 -5.16 -4.72 -6.98
C LEU A 54 -3.72 -5.09 -7.33
N THR A 55 -3.36 -4.93 -8.59
CA THR A 55 -1.96 -4.96 -9.01
C THR A 55 -1.27 -3.66 -8.56
N PRO A 56 0.06 -3.65 -8.35
CA PRO A 56 0.78 -2.44 -7.96
C PRO A 56 0.45 -1.17 -8.77
N PRO A 57 0.33 -1.21 -10.13
CA PRO A 57 -0.04 -0.02 -10.88
C PRO A 57 -1.49 0.41 -10.68
N GLU A 58 -2.43 -0.53 -10.50
CA GLU A 58 -3.83 -0.19 -10.21
C GLU A 58 -3.97 0.40 -8.81
N GLU A 59 -3.27 -0.16 -7.82
CA GLU A 59 -3.24 0.38 -6.46
C GLU A 59 -2.71 1.81 -6.45
N GLN A 60 -1.60 2.05 -7.16
CA GLN A 60 -1.03 3.39 -7.32
C GLN A 60 -2.03 4.37 -7.95
N ALA A 61 -2.74 3.97 -9.01
CA ALA A 61 -3.75 4.82 -9.64
C ALA A 61 -4.92 5.17 -8.69
N VAL A 62 -5.35 4.21 -7.86
CA VAL A 62 -6.38 4.46 -6.83
C VAL A 62 -5.86 5.44 -5.77
N VAL A 63 -4.62 5.27 -5.30
CA VAL A 63 -4.01 6.17 -4.31
C VAL A 63 -3.90 7.59 -4.87
N GLU A 64 -3.39 7.75 -6.09
CA GLU A 64 -3.27 9.05 -6.77
C GLU A 64 -4.63 9.72 -6.94
N PHE A 65 -5.65 8.98 -7.35
CA PHE A 65 -7.02 9.49 -7.44
C PHE A 65 -7.53 9.99 -6.08
N LEU A 66 -7.36 9.23 -5.01
CA LEU A 66 -7.81 9.61 -3.67
C LEU A 66 -7.08 10.87 -3.15
N LEU A 67 -5.77 10.96 -3.38
CA LEU A 67 -4.99 12.14 -3.04
C LEU A 67 -5.41 13.36 -3.87
N HIS A 68 -5.68 13.17 -5.16
CA HIS A 68 -6.17 14.24 -6.04
C HIS A 68 -7.52 14.77 -5.54
N MET A 69 -8.47 13.88 -5.24
CA MET A 69 -9.77 14.25 -4.68
C MET A 69 -9.64 15.02 -3.36
N SER A 70 -8.68 14.64 -2.50
CA SER A 70 -8.39 15.40 -1.29
C SER A 70 -7.82 16.80 -1.58
N LYS A 71 -6.98 16.95 -2.59
CA LYS A 71 -6.43 18.27 -3.00
C LYS A 71 -7.52 19.19 -3.54
N LEU A 72 -8.54 18.64 -4.21
CA LEU A 72 -9.72 19.37 -4.66
C LEU A 72 -10.72 19.72 -3.54
N GLY A 73 -10.40 19.40 -2.28
CA GLY A 73 -11.29 19.65 -1.14
C GLY A 73 -12.48 18.67 -1.03
N GLN A 74 -12.46 17.58 -1.80
CA GLN A 74 -13.51 16.56 -1.82
C GLN A 74 -12.98 15.19 -1.41
N PRO A 75 -12.52 15.01 -0.16
CA PRO A 75 -11.96 13.74 0.28
C PRO A 75 -13.01 12.62 0.22
N VAL A 76 -12.61 11.50 -0.39
CA VAL A 76 -13.47 10.31 -0.52
C VAL A 76 -13.59 9.61 0.82
N ARG A 77 -14.82 9.29 1.24
CA ARG A 77 -15.05 8.50 2.47
C ARG A 77 -14.57 7.06 2.28
N MET A 78 -13.94 6.50 3.31
CA MET A 78 -13.38 5.13 3.30
C MET A 78 -14.37 4.04 2.85
N LYS A 79 -15.67 4.22 3.11
CA LYS A 79 -16.72 3.28 2.68
C LYS A 79 -16.85 3.13 1.16
N HIS A 80 -16.42 4.14 0.39
CA HIS A 80 -16.50 4.13 -1.08
C HIS A 80 -15.23 3.60 -1.75
N VAL A 81 -14.12 3.50 -1.01
CA VAL A 81 -12.82 3.06 -1.52
C VAL A 81 -12.88 1.63 -2.09
N PRO A 82 -13.55 0.64 -1.47
CA PRO A 82 -13.73 -0.69 -2.07
C PRO A 82 -14.45 -0.66 -3.43
N SER A 83 -15.44 0.22 -3.60
CA SER A 83 -16.19 0.35 -4.87
C SER A 83 -15.31 0.93 -5.98
N ILE A 84 -14.48 1.93 -5.64
CA ILE A 84 -13.50 2.50 -6.57
C ILE A 84 -12.45 1.46 -6.97
N ALA A 85 -11.94 0.69 -6.00
CA ALA A 85 -11.04 -0.41 -6.30
C ALA A 85 -11.70 -1.45 -7.23
N PHE A 86 -12.95 -1.81 -6.98
CA PHE A 86 -13.68 -2.74 -7.85
C PHE A 86 -13.84 -2.18 -9.27
N SER A 87 -14.20 -0.91 -9.43
CA SER A 87 -14.32 -0.29 -10.76
C SER A 87 -13.00 -0.26 -11.52
N THR A 88 -11.85 -0.06 -10.85
CA THR A 88 -10.55 -0.14 -11.52
C THR A 88 -10.25 -1.52 -12.10
N THR A 89 -10.69 -2.60 -11.44
CA THR A 89 -10.49 -3.96 -11.96
C THR A 89 -11.35 -4.30 -13.18
N GLN A 90 -12.35 -3.47 -13.51
CA GLN A 90 -13.17 -3.68 -14.70
C GLN A 90 -12.35 -3.57 -15.99
N LYS A 91 -11.23 -2.84 -15.99
CA LYS A 91 -10.34 -2.74 -17.15
C LYS A 91 -9.56 -4.03 -17.45
N ARG A 92 -9.56 -5.01 -16.54
CA ARG A 92 -8.91 -6.31 -16.75
C ARG A 92 -9.67 -7.18 -17.74
N CYS A 93 -8.96 -8.10 -18.40
CA CYS A 93 -9.55 -9.20 -19.17
C CYS A 93 -10.51 -10.02 -18.30
N ALA A 94 -11.56 -10.59 -18.91
CA ALA A 94 -12.62 -11.32 -18.22
C ALA A 94 -12.09 -12.41 -17.27
N THR A 95 -11.03 -13.13 -17.66
CA THR A 95 -10.39 -14.19 -16.88
C THR A 95 -9.77 -13.71 -15.56
N ASN A 96 -9.26 -12.47 -15.51
CA ASN A 96 -8.54 -11.91 -14.36
C ASN A 96 -9.39 -10.92 -13.55
N ARG A 97 -10.66 -10.75 -13.93
CA ARG A 97 -11.57 -9.81 -13.28
C ARG A 97 -12.18 -10.47 -12.03
N PRO A 98 -12.08 -9.84 -10.86
CA PRO A 98 -12.78 -10.33 -9.67
C PRO A 98 -14.30 -10.17 -9.86
N SER A 99 -15.08 -11.11 -9.35
CA SER A 99 -16.55 -11.07 -9.41
C SER A 99 -17.18 -10.20 -8.32
N LYS A 100 -16.44 -9.93 -7.24
CA LYS A 100 -16.93 -9.22 -6.05
C LYS A 100 -15.96 -8.11 -5.66
N PRO A 101 -16.47 -7.01 -5.08
CA PRO A 101 -15.63 -5.96 -4.51
C PRO A 101 -14.78 -6.51 -3.34
N PRO A 102 -13.69 -5.82 -2.98
CA PRO A 102 -12.87 -6.23 -1.87
C PRO A 102 -13.61 -6.11 -0.53
N GLY A 103 -13.25 -6.97 0.43
CA GLY A 103 -13.94 -7.07 1.72
C GLY A 103 -13.79 -5.85 2.62
N LYS A 104 -14.58 -5.81 3.71
CA LYS A 104 -14.67 -4.67 4.67
C LYS A 104 -13.30 -4.18 5.18
N ASN A 105 -12.37 -5.09 5.45
CA ASN A 105 -11.07 -4.75 6.02
C ASN A 105 -10.03 -4.30 4.97
N TRP A 106 -10.34 -4.43 3.68
CA TRP A 106 -9.40 -4.13 2.62
C TRP A 106 -9.03 -2.64 2.56
N ALA A 107 -10.01 -1.75 2.70
CA ALA A 107 -9.74 -0.31 2.70
C ALA A 107 -8.83 0.10 3.88
N LYS A 108 -8.97 -0.57 5.03
CA LYS A 108 -8.08 -0.36 6.19
C LYS A 108 -6.67 -0.87 5.91
N ALA A 109 -6.54 -2.02 5.24
CA ALA A 109 -5.25 -2.54 4.82
C ALA A 109 -4.56 -1.60 3.81
N LEU A 110 -5.31 -1.01 2.88
CA LEU A 110 -4.81 0.01 1.96
C LEU A 110 -4.27 1.23 2.70
N GLU A 111 -5.03 1.76 3.66
CA GLU A 111 -4.60 2.88 4.53
C GLU A 111 -3.30 2.54 5.30
N ASN A 112 -3.15 1.30 5.78
CA ASN A 112 -1.93 0.88 6.47
C ASN A 112 -0.71 0.81 5.54
N ARG A 113 -0.91 0.53 4.24
CA ARG A 113 0.16 0.53 3.23
C ARG A 113 0.50 1.95 2.74
N HIS A 114 -0.47 2.85 2.76
CA HIS A 114 -0.38 4.23 2.28
C HIS A 114 -0.80 5.21 3.37
N PRO A 115 0.10 5.56 4.32
CA PRO A 115 -0.20 6.47 5.42
C PRO A 115 -0.66 7.87 4.97
N GLU A 116 -0.31 8.27 3.74
CA GLU A 116 -0.80 9.50 3.11
C GLU A 116 -2.34 9.55 2.93
N LEU A 117 -3.00 8.38 2.87
CA LEU A 117 -4.47 8.28 2.75
C LEU A 117 -5.18 8.34 4.11
N ARG A 118 -4.44 8.51 5.21
CA ARG A 118 -5.01 8.46 6.55
C ARG A 118 -6.14 9.47 6.69
N ALA A 119 -7.32 8.95 7.04
CA ALA A 119 -8.51 9.78 7.10
C ALA A 119 -8.35 10.88 8.17
N LYS A 120 -8.50 12.15 7.76
CA LYS A 120 -8.58 13.28 8.69
C LYS A 120 -9.99 13.36 9.25
N ARG A 121 -10.13 13.23 10.57
CA ARG A 121 -11.38 13.57 11.24
C ARG A 121 -11.43 15.07 11.44
N VAL A 122 -12.46 15.71 10.89
CA VAL A 122 -12.77 17.10 11.23
C VAL A 122 -13.33 17.08 12.65
N GLY A 123 -12.72 17.85 13.55
CA GLY A 123 -13.24 18.02 14.91
C GLY A 123 -14.65 18.61 14.88
N ALA A 124 -15.41 18.40 15.95
CA ALA A 124 -16.68 19.11 16.11
C ALA A 124 -16.43 20.63 15.99
N LEU A 125 -17.38 21.34 15.35
CA LEU A 125 -17.33 22.80 15.32
C LEU A 125 -17.29 23.30 16.76
N ASP A 126 -16.40 24.23 17.07
CA ASP A 126 -16.36 24.86 18.40
C ASP A 126 -17.75 25.42 18.74
N TRP A 127 -18.22 25.16 19.96
CA TRP A 127 -19.50 25.66 20.45
C TRP A 127 -19.60 27.18 20.30
N ASN A 128 -18.49 27.91 20.50
CA ASN A 128 -18.44 29.35 20.33
C ASN A 128 -18.66 29.84 18.89
N ARG A 129 -18.54 28.94 17.90
CA ARG A 129 -18.84 29.19 16.47
C ARG A 129 -20.27 28.80 16.10
N HIS A 130 -21.09 28.33 17.04
CA HIS A 130 -22.49 28.07 16.78
C HIS A 130 -23.24 29.40 16.57
N GLU A 131 -24.18 29.43 15.62
CA GLU A 131 -24.94 30.62 15.22
C GLU A 131 -25.57 31.38 16.40
N LYS A 132 -26.13 30.64 17.37
CA LYS A 132 -26.63 31.15 18.66
C LYS A 132 -25.63 32.05 19.43
N ASN A 133 -24.32 31.79 19.32
CA ASN A 133 -23.25 32.53 19.99
C ASN A 133 -22.66 33.65 19.11
N ILE A 134 -23.06 33.72 17.83
CA ILE A 134 -22.60 34.72 16.86
C ILE A 134 -23.66 35.83 16.68
N TYR A 135 -24.95 35.53 16.87
CA TYR A 135 -26.06 36.47 16.62
C TYR A 135 -25.87 37.82 17.31
N GLY A 136 -25.49 37.84 18.59
CA GLY A 136 -25.25 39.07 19.34
C GLY A 136 -23.99 39.86 18.94
N LYS A 137 -23.11 39.30 18.10
CA LYS A 137 -21.87 39.94 17.63
C LYS A 137 -21.99 40.55 16.23
N ILE A 138 -23.01 40.14 15.46
CA ILE A 138 -23.27 40.63 14.10
C ILE A 138 -24.21 41.85 14.12
N VAL A 139 -25.04 41.98 15.16
CA VAL A 139 -25.95 43.13 15.32
C VAL A 139 -25.18 44.30 15.93
N HIS A 140 -24.63 45.17 15.08
CA HIS A 140 -24.15 46.51 15.41
C HIS A 140 -24.66 47.49 14.35
#